data_AF-A0A2S9FK24-F1
#
_entry.id   AF-A0A2S9FK24-F1
#
_cell.length_a   1.000
_cell.length_b   1.000
_cell.length_c   1.000
_cell.angle_alpha   90.00
_cell.angle_beta   90.00
_cell.angle_gamma   90.00
#
_symmetry.space_group_name_H-M   'P 1'
#
loop_
_entity.id
_entity.type
_entity.pdbx_description
1 polymer ?
#
loop_
_entity_poly.entity_id
_entity_poly.type
_entity_poly.pdbx_seq_one_letter_code
_entity_poly.pdbx_strand_id
1 'polypeptide(L)'
;AITPLYSIAVILSFVASQFTTVVLFGQSGGLYDHYFNTFLNPIDLLWSFLQAVLMAIAILLVHTYFGFFASGGPSGVGAAVGNAVRTSLVVVVSVTLLVSLAIYGSNGNFNLSG
;
A
#
# COMPACT_ATOMS: atom_id res chain seq x y z
N ALA A 1 -7.98 0.75 13.48
CA ALA A 1 -7.30 -0.56 13.60
C ALA A 1 -6.73 -0.97 12.24
N ILE A 2 -5.65 -0.32 11.79
CA ILE A 2 -5.14 -0.48 10.41
C ILE A 2 -4.06 -1.56 10.36
N THR A 3 -3.21 -1.64 11.38
CA THR A 3 -2.18 -2.67 11.53
C THR A 3 -2.73 -4.10 11.42
N PRO A 4 -3.78 -4.52 12.18
CA PRO A 4 -4.27 -5.90 12.08
C PRO A 4 -4.93 -6.18 10.72
N LEU A 5 -5.62 -5.20 10.14
CA LEU A 5 -6.25 -5.37 8.82
C LEU A 5 -5.20 -5.54 7.72
N TYR A 6 -4.12 -4.76 7.79
CA TYR A 6 -2.99 -4.87 6.87
C TYR A 6 -2.29 -6.23 7.01
N SER A 7 -2.06 -6.71 8.23
CA SER A 7 -1.47 -8.05 8.46
C SER A 7 -2.32 -9.15 7.83
N ILE A 8 -3.64 -9.11 8.00
CA ILE A 8 -4.54 -10.10 7.39
C ILE A 8 -4.49 -10.01 5.86
N ALA A 9 -4.49 -8.80 5.30
CA ALA A 9 -4.39 -8.61 3.86
C ALA A 9 -3.09 -9.18 3.28
N VAL A 10 -1.96 -8.98 3.98
CA VAL A 10 -0.66 -9.54 3.59
C VAL A 10 -0.70 -11.08 3.61
N ILE A 11 -1.21 -11.69 4.68
CA ILE A 11 -1.32 -13.15 4.78
C ILE A 11 -2.19 -13.70 3.65
N LEU A 12 -3.36 -13.09 3.42
CA LEU A 12 -4.26 -13.50 2.34
C LEU A 12 -3.62 -13.32 0.96
N SER A 13 -2.79 -12.29 0.75
CA SER A 13 -2.07 -12.11 -0.51
C SER A 13 -1.09 -13.25 -0.80
N PHE A 14 -0.38 -13.73 0.22
CA PHE A 14 0.53 -14.88 0.08
C PHE A 14 -0.22 -16.19 -0.15
N VAL A 15 -1.32 -16.41 0.57
CA VAL A 15 -2.17 -17.60 0.37
C VAL A 15 -2.79 -17.60 -1.03
N ALA A 16 -3.29 -16.44 -1.48
CA ALA A 16 -3.85 -16.29 -2.82
C ALA A 16 -2.79 -16.55 -3.90
N SER A 17 -1.57 -16.02 -3.74
CA SER A 17 -0.46 -16.28 -4.68
C SER A 17 -0.09 -17.76 -4.73
N GLN A 18 -0.02 -18.44 -3.58
CA GLN A 18 0.27 -19.87 -3.53
C GLN A 18 -0.83 -20.69 -4.22
N PHE A 19 -2.09 -20.38 -3.94
CA PHE A 19 -3.23 -21.04 -4.55
C PHE A 19 -3.20 -20.90 -6.07
N THR A 20 -2.96 -19.69 -6.58
CA THR A 20 -2.85 -19.46 -8.02
C THR A 20 -1.69 -20.25 -8.63
N THR A 21 -0.49 -20.22 -8.05
CA THR A 21 0.67 -20.91 -8.61
C THR A 21 0.53 -22.44 -8.59
N VAL A 22 0.02 -23.01 -7.51
CA VAL A 22 -0.06 -24.48 -7.34
C VAL A 22 -1.31 -25.07 -7.98
N VAL A 23 -2.47 -24.43 -7.79
CA VAL A 23 -3.77 -25.00 -8.21
C VAL A 23 -4.15 -24.58 -9.62
N LEU A 24 -3.97 -23.29 -9.97
CA LEU A 24 -4.35 -22.81 -11.30
C LEU A 24 -3.25 -23.07 -12.35
N PHE A 25 -1.98 -22.84 -12.00
CA PHE A 25 -0.85 -23.04 -12.91
C PHE A 25 -0.18 -24.42 -12.81
N GLY A 26 -0.62 -25.28 -11.89
CA GLY A 26 -0.13 -26.66 -11.76
C GLY A 26 1.36 -26.79 -11.41
N GLN A 27 1.98 -25.73 -10.89
CA GLN A 27 3.38 -25.76 -10.47
C GLN A 27 3.53 -26.53 -9.16
N SER A 28 4.70 -27.13 -8.91
CA SER A 28 4.92 -27.84 -7.66
C SER A 28 4.96 -26.85 -6.47
N GLY A 29 4.35 -27.25 -5.35
CA GLY A 29 4.38 -26.45 -4.12
C GLY A 29 5.80 -26.15 -3.64
N GLY A 30 6.74 -27.07 -3.85
CA GLY A 30 8.16 -26.86 -3.53
C GLY A 30 8.85 -25.79 -4.38
N LEU A 31 8.41 -25.57 -5.63
CA LEU A 31 8.93 -24.48 -6.46
C LEU A 31 8.46 -23.12 -5.93
N TYR A 32 7.19 -23.04 -5.53
CA TYR A 32 6.64 -21.84 -4.89
C TYR A 32 7.37 -21.55 -3.56
N ASP A 33 7.54 -22.55 -2.70
CA ASP A 33 8.21 -22.37 -1.40
C ASP A 33 9.68 -21.95 -1.54
N HIS A 34 10.39 -22.46 -2.56
CA HIS A 34 11.77 -22.07 -2.85
C HIS A 34 11.85 -20.60 -3.28
N TYR A 35 11.01 -20.16 -4.22
CA TYR A 35 10.98 -18.77 -4.65
C TYR A 35 10.43 -17.84 -3.57
N PHE A 36 9.47 -18.30 -2.78
CA PHE A 36 8.91 -17.55 -1.66
C PHE A 36 9.98 -17.25 -0.61
N ASN A 37 10.74 -18.25 -0.17
CA ASN A 37 11.82 -18.01 0.80
C ASN A 37 13.01 -17.22 0.22
N THR A 38 13.26 -17.34 -1.08
CA THR A 38 14.36 -16.62 -1.75
C THR A 38 14.03 -15.14 -1.96
N PHE A 39 12.77 -14.82 -2.29
CA PHE A 39 12.35 -13.45 -2.61
C PHE A 39 11.64 -12.72 -1.47
N LEU A 40 11.24 -13.41 -0.40
CA LEU A 40 10.71 -12.75 0.78
C LEU A 40 11.85 -12.03 1.50
N ASN A 41 11.90 -10.72 1.28
CA ASN A 41 12.76 -9.83 2.04
C ASN A 41 11.99 -9.29 3.26
N PRO A 42 12.35 -9.69 4.49
CA PRO A 42 11.64 -9.24 5.69
C PRO A 42 11.78 -7.73 5.94
N ILE A 43 12.82 -7.09 5.39
CA ILE A 43 13.02 -5.64 5.49
C ILE A 43 11.98 -4.90 4.64
N ASP A 44 11.70 -5.38 3.44
CA ASP A 44 10.69 -4.78 2.54
C ASP A 44 9.29 -4.91 3.15
N LEU A 45 9.02 -6.01 3.85
CA LEU A 45 7.80 -6.20 4.62
C LEU A 45 7.69 -5.20 5.78
N LEU A 46 8.76 -4.91 6.52
CA LEU A 46 8.74 -3.89 7.58
C LEU A 46 8.51 -2.48 7.00
N TRP A 47 9.13 -2.17 5.86
CA TRP A 47 8.89 -0.93 5.14
C TRP A 47 7.45 -0.80 4.68
N SER A 48 6.82 -1.89 4.23
CA SER A 48 5.42 -1.89 3.81
C SER A 48 4.46 -1.61 4.98
N PHE A 49 4.73 -2.14 6.17
CA PHE A 49 3.98 -1.83 7.39
C PHE A 49 4.14 -0.36 7.80
N LEU A 50 5.37 0.16 7.81
CA LEU A 50 5.63 1.57 8.14
C LEU A 50 4.92 2.50 7.16
N GLN A 51 5.03 2.21 5.86
CA GLN A 51 4.35 2.97 4.81
C GLN A 51 2.83 2.93 4.98
N ALA A 52 2.24 1.77 5.30
CA ALA A 52 0.81 1.64 5.57
C ALA A 52 0.35 2.53 6.74
N VAL A 53 1.14 2.61 7.82
CA VAL A 53 0.85 3.48 8.97
C VAL A 53 0.94 4.97 8.59
N LEU A 54 1.95 5.37 7.81
CA LEU A 54 2.08 6.76 7.36
C LEU A 54 0.93 7.17 6.44
N MET A 55 0.56 6.32 5.48
CA MET A 55 -0.60 6.55 4.60
C MET A 55 -1.89 6.67 5.40
N ALA A 56 -2.09 5.80 6.39
CA ALA A 56 -3.23 5.84 7.28
C ALA A 56 -3.36 7.17 8.03
N ILE A 57 -2.27 7.66 8.62
CA ILE A 57 -2.25 8.94 9.33
C ILE A 57 -2.60 10.08 8.37
N ALA A 58 -1.99 10.10 7.19
CA ALA A 58 -2.26 11.13 6.18
C ALA A 58 -3.74 11.14 5.75
N ILE A 59 -4.32 9.97 5.48
CA ILE A 59 -5.75 9.82 5.15
C ILE A 59 -6.63 10.35 6.29
N LEU A 60 -6.34 9.97 7.53
CA LEU A 60 -7.12 10.41 8.69
C LEU A 60 -7.07 11.92 8.87
N LEU A 61 -5.90 12.54 8.72
CA LEU A 61 -5.74 13.99 8.79
C LEU A 61 -6.53 14.71 7.69
N VAL A 62 -6.48 14.21 6.45
CA VAL A 62 -7.26 14.78 5.33
C VAL A 62 -8.76 14.68 5.60
N HIS A 63 -9.25 13.51 6.03
CA HIS A 63 -10.68 13.31 6.27
C HIS A 63 -11.19 14.10 7.48
N THR A 64 -10.38 14.21 8.55
CA THR A 64 -10.74 15.02 9.72
C THR A 64 -10.72 16.51 9.40
N TYR A 65 -9.79 16.98 8.56
CA TYR A 65 -9.80 18.36 8.06
C TYR A 65 -11.09 18.65 7.30
N PHE A 66 -11.39 17.91 6.23
CA PHE A 66 -12.61 18.14 5.45
C PHE A 66 -13.89 17.90 6.26
N GLY A 67 -13.87 16.97 7.21
CA GLY A 67 -14.98 16.70 8.11
C GLY A 67 -15.24 17.82 9.12
N PHE A 68 -14.20 18.44 9.66
CA PHE A 68 -14.31 19.54 10.62
C PHE A 68 -14.82 20.83 9.96
N PHE A 69 -14.44 21.07 8.70
CA PHE A 69 -14.91 22.23 7.92
C PHE A 69 -16.20 21.94 7.12
N ALA A 70 -16.83 20.78 7.31
CA ALA A 70 -18.08 20.44 6.65
C ALA A 70 -19.23 21.32 7.16
N SER A 71 -20.00 21.88 6.24
CA SER A 71 -21.17 22.73 6.54
C SER A 71 -22.25 22.54 5.49
N GLY A 72 -23.48 23.04 5.73
CA GLY A 72 -24.57 22.97 4.72
C GLY A 72 -25.45 21.72 4.77
N GLY A 73 -25.56 21.06 5.93
CA GLY A 73 -26.43 19.89 6.12
C GLY A 73 -25.96 18.63 5.37
N PRO A 74 -26.82 17.62 5.16
CA PRO A 74 -26.40 16.32 4.63
C PRO A 74 -25.74 16.38 3.25
N SER A 75 -26.20 17.27 2.36
CA SER A 75 -25.62 17.48 1.03
C SER A 75 -24.20 18.04 1.10
N GLY A 76 -23.97 19.02 1.98
CA GLY A 76 -22.66 19.63 2.17
C GLY A 76 -21.64 18.68 2.80
N VAL A 77 -22.07 17.81 3.74
CA VAL A 77 -21.24 16.72 4.27
C VAL A 77 -20.86 15.74 3.15
N GLY A 78 -21.81 15.37 2.28
CA GLY A 78 -21.51 14.51 1.12
C GLY A 78 -20.46 15.10 0.18
N ALA A 79 -20.56 16.41 -0.12
CA ALA A 79 -19.57 17.10 -0.93
C ALA A 79 -18.18 17.17 -0.25
N ALA A 80 -18.14 17.44 1.06
CA ALA A 80 -16.91 17.45 1.85
C ALA A 80 -16.24 16.07 1.87
N VAL A 81 -17.00 15.01 2.04
CA VAL A 81 -16.51 13.62 1.97
C VAL A 81 -15.96 13.32 0.58
N GLY A 82 -16.66 13.69 -0.49
CA GLY A 82 -16.17 13.49 -1.86
C GLY A 82 -14.84 14.22 -2.13
N ASN A 83 -14.69 15.43 -1.61
CA ASN A 83 -13.43 16.19 -1.70
C ASN A 83 -12.32 15.54 -0.88
N ALA A 84 -12.63 15.06 0.32
CA ALA A 84 -11.68 14.35 1.18
C ALA A 84 -11.14 13.08 0.51
N VAL A 85 -12.03 12.26 -0.07
CA VAL A 85 -11.65 11.01 -0.74
C VAL A 85 -10.73 11.30 -1.92
N ARG A 86 -11.09 12.23 -2.82
CA ARG A 86 -10.25 12.60 -3.97
C ARG A 86 -8.87 13.11 -3.55
N THR A 87 -8.83 13.99 -2.55
CA THR A 87 -7.57 14.55 -2.04
C THR A 87 -6.71 13.45 -1.41
N SER A 88 -7.32 12.58 -0.61
CA SER A 88 -6.61 11.48 0.05
C SER A 88 -6.02 10.49 -0.96
N LEU A 89 -6.69 10.23 -2.09
CA LEU A 89 -6.17 9.37 -3.14
C LEU A 89 -4.87 9.94 -3.73
N VAL A 90 -4.87 11.23 -4.08
CA VAL A 90 -3.68 11.91 -4.59
C VAL A 90 -2.54 11.85 -3.56
N VAL A 91 -2.82 12.14 -2.29
CA VAL A 91 -1.83 12.10 -1.21
C VAL A 91 -1.22 10.71 -1.06
N VAL A 92 -2.04 9.66 -1.05
CA VAL A 92 -1.57 8.27 -0.92
C VAL A 92 -0.66 7.86 -2.07
N VAL A 93 -1.03 8.22 -3.31
CA VAL A 93 -0.20 7.95 -4.49
C VAL A 93 1.12 8.70 -4.42
N SER A 94 1.10 9.99 -4.05
CA SER A 94 2.32 10.78 -3.89
C SER A 94 3.24 10.22 -2.80
N VAL A 95 2.70 9.87 -1.64
CA VAL A 95 3.48 9.24 -0.54
C VAL A 95 4.09 7.93 -1.01
N THR A 96 3.32 7.09 -1.69
CA THR A 96 3.82 5.81 -2.22
C THR A 96 4.96 6.02 -3.20
N LEU A 97 4.84 6.97 -4.11
CA LEU A 97 5.88 7.28 -5.09
C LEU A 97 7.17 7.79 -4.41
N LEU A 98 7.04 8.72 -3.46
CA LEU A 98 8.18 9.28 -2.74
C LEU A 98 8.90 8.22 -1.90
N VAL A 99 8.16 7.37 -1.20
CA VAL A 99 8.72 6.28 -0.39
C VAL A 99 9.42 5.25 -1.28
N SER A 100 8.81 4.85 -2.40
CA SER A 100 9.43 3.94 -3.35
C SER A 100 10.74 4.50 -3.91
N LEU A 101 10.77 5.79 -4.27
CA LEU A 101 11.99 6.44 -4.76
C LEU A 101 13.06 6.57 -3.66
N ALA A 102 12.66 6.89 -2.43
CA ALA A 102 13.60 7.02 -1.31
C ALA A 102 14.25 5.70 -0.92
N ILE A 103 13.47 4.60 -0.90
CA ILE A 103 13.95 3.28 -0.47
C ILE A 103 14.66 2.56 -1.63
N TYR A 104 14.06 2.56 -2.81
CA TYR A 104 14.52 1.74 -3.94
C TYR A 104 15.17 2.55 -5.06
N GLY A 105 15.12 3.88 -5.03
CA GLY A 105 15.62 4.73 -6.10
C GLY A 105 17.14 4.92 -6.15
N SER A 106 17.88 4.59 -5.08
CA SER A 106 19.33 4.82 -5.06
C SER A 106 20.16 3.75 -5.80
N ASN A 107 19.59 2.58 -6.12
CA ASN A 107 20.27 1.51 -6.87
C ASN A 107 20.20 1.71 -8.40
N GLY A 108 20.22 2.96 -8.86
CA GLY A 108 20.44 3.28 -10.25
C GLY A 108 21.93 3.31 -10.53
N ASN A 109 22.50 2.20 -11.05
CA ASN A 109 23.66 2.30 -11.93
C ASN A 109 23.22 3.12 -13.18
N PHE A 110 23.17 4.44 -13.04
CA PHE A 110 22.99 5.37 -14.15
C PHE A 110 24.30 5.40 -14.94
N ASN A 111 24.51 4.41 -15.81
CA ASN A 111 25.33 4.60 -16.99
C ASN A 111 24.44 5.29 -18.04
N LEU A 112 24.41 6.62 -18.00
CA LEU A 112 24.09 7.41 -19.18
C LEU A 112 25.27 7.26 -20.14
N SER A 113 25.26 6.22 -20.98
CA SER A 113 26.11 6.16 -22.16
C SER A 113 25.25 6.28 -23.41
N GLY A 114 25.33 7.44 -24.06
CA GLY A 114 24.89 7.67 -25.45
C GLY A 114 23.43 7.98 -25.62
#